data_AF-A0A7J9XIQ3-F1
#
_entry.id   AF-A0A7J9XIQ3-F1
#
_cell.length_a   1.000
_cell.length_b   1.000
_cell.length_c   1.000
_cell.angle_alpha   90.00
_cell.angle_beta   90.00
_cell.angle_gamma   90.00
#
_symmetry.space_group_name_H-M   'P 1'
#
loop_
_entity.id
_entity.type
_entity.pdbx_description
1 polymer ?
#
loop_
_entity_poly.entity_id
_entity_poly.type
_entity_poly.pdbx_seq_one_letter_code
_entity_poly.pdbx_strand_id
1 'polypeptide(L)'
;MHEGRIAVSGTVAEVVGAQPARISFELGRPAPPLPVLSAAAQHDGAAVALRSTALQQDLTTLLAWAQHHDVALRRLVARHASLDDVFRAVRTQGRSDERQEVAA
;
A
#
# COMPACT_ATOMS: atom_id res chain seq x y z
N MET A 1 3.65 31.79 -21.51
CA MET A 1 4.00 30.44 -21.97
C MET A 1 5.39 30.12 -21.45
N HIS A 2 5.50 29.27 -20.42
CA HIS A 2 6.59 28.36 -20.05
C HIS A 2 6.06 27.45 -18.94
N GLU A 3 6.35 26.17 -19.05
CA GLU A 3 5.60 25.04 -18.51
C GLU A 3 6.05 24.66 -17.10
N GLY A 4 5.29 25.09 -16.09
CA GLY A 4 5.51 24.72 -14.71
C GLY A 4 4.19 24.43 -14.02
N ARG A 5 3.47 23.40 -14.48
CA ARG A 5 2.25 22.94 -13.80
C ARG A 5 2.67 22.36 -12.45
N ILE A 6 2.32 23.08 -11.38
CA ILE A 6 2.46 22.63 -10.00
C ILE A 6 1.71 21.31 -9.86
N ALA A 7 2.45 20.20 -9.81
CA ALA A 7 1.91 18.91 -9.47
C ALA A 7 1.67 18.92 -7.96
N VAL A 8 0.38 18.97 -7.58
CA VAL A 8 -0.15 18.91 -6.21
C VAL A 8 0.04 20.20 -5.40
N SER A 9 -1.04 20.99 -5.31
CA SER A 9 -1.14 22.10 -4.36
C SER A 9 -1.55 21.56 -2.99
N GLY A 10 -0.61 21.47 -2.05
CA GLY A 10 -0.83 21.08 -0.66
C GLY A 10 0.49 21.03 0.12
N THR A 11 0.45 21.10 1.45
CA THR A 11 1.65 20.87 2.26
C THR A 11 2.10 19.42 2.10
N VAL A 12 3.39 19.18 2.26
CA VAL A 12 3.97 17.84 2.23
C VAL A 12 3.25 16.86 3.17
N ALA A 13 2.74 17.35 4.31
CA ALA A 13 1.94 16.58 5.25
C ALA A 13 0.57 16.15 4.69
N GLU A 14 -0.08 16.99 3.87
CA GLU A 14 -1.35 16.69 3.22
C GLU A 14 -1.18 15.62 2.12
N VAL A 15 -0.09 15.69 1.36
CA VAL A 15 0.23 14.69 0.31
C VAL A 15 0.54 13.32 0.92
N VAL A 16 1.18 13.31 2.09
CA VAL A 16 1.48 12.06 2.83
C VAL A 16 0.24 11.52 3.54
N GLY A 17 -0.57 12.39 4.13
CA GLY A 17 -1.84 12.02 4.75
C GLY A 17 -2.84 11.42 3.76
N ALA A 18 -2.74 11.79 2.47
CA ALA A 18 -3.57 11.24 1.41
C ALA A 18 -3.15 9.84 0.93
N GLN A 19 -1.97 9.35 1.34
CA GLN A 19 -1.46 8.06 0.86
C GLN A 19 -1.91 6.91 1.76
N PRO A 20 -2.48 5.83 1.18
CA PRO A 20 -2.98 4.72 1.97
C PRO A 20 -1.84 4.02 2.72
N ALA A 21 -2.13 3.63 3.95
CA ALA A 21 -1.28 2.78 4.76
C ALA A 21 -1.06 1.42 4.08
N ARG A 22 0.03 0.74 4.44
CA ARG A 22 0.36 -0.59 3.94
C ARG A 22 0.37 -1.59 5.07
N ILE A 23 -0.32 -2.71 4.85
CA ILE A 23 -0.21 -3.92 5.67
C ILE A 23 0.37 -5.01 4.78
N SER A 24 1.38 -5.73 5.24
CA SER A 24 1.96 -6.87 4.51
C SER A 24 2.23 -8.03 5.44
N PHE A 25 1.97 -9.24 4.98
CA PHE A 25 2.19 -10.47 5.75
C PHE A 25 2.28 -11.66 4.80
N GLU A 26 2.66 -12.82 5.35
CA GLU A 26 2.69 -14.08 4.64
C GLU A 26 1.72 -15.07 5.29
N LEU A 27 0.88 -15.70 4.48
CA LEU A 27 -0.03 -16.77 4.91
C LEU A 27 0.63 -18.14 4.75
N GLY A 28 0.41 -19.02 5.72
CA GLY A 28 0.57 -20.47 5.49
C GLY A 28 -0.52 -20.95 4.53
N ARG A 29 -0.27 -22.04 3.78
CA ARG A 29 -1.30 -22.66 2.94
C ARG A 29 -1.65 -24.05 3.49
N PRO A 30 -2.94 -24.45 3.50
CA PRO A 30 -4.12 -23.67 3.10
C PRO A 30 -4.48 -22.57 4.13
N ALA A 31 -5.05 -21.47 3.67
CA ALA A 31 -5.60 -20.40 4.52
C ALA A 31 -7.05 -20.12 4.11
N PRO A 32 -7.93 -19.76 5.07
CA PRO A 32 -9.28 -19.30 4.75
C PRO A 32 -9.25 -18.02 3.89
N PRO A 33 -10.37 -17.67 3.23
CA PRO A 33 -10.51 -16.38 2.58
C PRO A 33 -10.29 -15.23 3.57
N LEU A 34 -9.62 -14.17 3.13
CA LEU A 34 -9.41 -12.96 3.93
C LEU A 34 -10.75 -12.32 4.32
N PRO A 35 -10.81 -11.61 5.47
CA PRO A 35 -12.01 -10.91 5.87
C PRO A 35 -12.31 -9.76 4.90
N VAL A 36 -13.53 -9.24 4.95
CA VAL A 36 -13.88 -8.00 4.24
C VAL A 36 -13.14 -6.85 4.91
N LEU A 37 -12.27 -6.18 4.14
CA LEU A 37 -11.46 -5.06 4.60
C LEU A 37 -11.76 -3.83 3.74
N SER A 38 -11.52 -2.65 4.29
CA SER A 38 -11.54 -1.38 3.55
C SER A 38 -10.22 -1.16 2.80
N ALA A 39 -9.57 -2.25 2.40
CA ALA A 39 -8.26 -2.29 1.78
C ALA A 39 -8.26 -3.19 0.55
N ALA A 40 -7.60 -2.72 -0.51
CA ALA A 40 -7.35 -3.56 -1.68
C ALA A 40 -6.24 -4.56 -1.38
N ALA A 41 -6.52 -5.85 -1.59
CA ALA A 41 -5.57 -6.93 -1.39
C ALA A 41 -4.87 -7.33 -2.69
N GLN A 42 -3.55 -7.50 -2.63
CA GLN A 42 -2.73 -8.08 -3.68
C GLN A 42 -2.06 -9.33 -3.15
N HIS A 43 -2.12 -10.41 -3.92
CA HIS A 43 -1.58 -11.72 -3.56
C HIS A 43 -0.41 -12.07 -4.49
N ASP A 44 0.70 -12.50 -3.91
CA ASP A 44 1.86 -13.04 -4.61
C ASP A 44 2.34 -14.30 -3.87
N GLY A 45 1.90 -15.47 -4.33
CA GLY A 45 2.17 -16.74 -3.66
C GLY A 45 1.62 -16.74 -2.22
N ALA A 46 2.52 -16.81 -1.24
CA ALA A 46 2.17 -16.74 0.19
C ALA A 46 2.09 -15.30 0.70
N ALA A 47 2.68 -14.34 0.00
CA ALA A 47 2.70 -12.94 0.40
C ALA A 47 1.38 -12.25 0.07
N VAL A 48 0.93 -11.43 1.00
CA VAL A 48 -0.25 -10.57 0.86
C VAL A 48 0.15 -9.15 1.19
N ALA A 49 -0.26 -8.21 0.34
CA ALA A 49 -0.11 -6.78 0.57
C ALA A 49 -1.48 -6.10 0.48
N LEU A 50 -1.79 -5.28 1.48
CA LEU A 50 -3.02 -4.50 1.58
C LEU A 50 -2.69 -3.01 1.52
N ARG A 51 -3.51 -2.25 0.78
CA ARG A 51 -3.51 -0.78 0.81
C ARG A 51 -4.76 -0.30 1.53
N SER A 52 -4.58 0.25 2.72
CA SER A 52 -5.65 0.60 3.66
C SER A 52 -5.76 2.11 3.81
N THR A 53 -6.98 2.64 3.79
CA THR A 53 -7.29 4.03 4.17
C THR A 53 -7.64 4.15 5.66
N ALA A 54 -7.85 3.04 6.36
CA ALA A 54 -8.24 2.96 7.77
C ALA A 54 -7.38 1.93 8.52
N LEU A 55 -6.07 2.19 8.62
CA LEU A 55 -5.06 1.22 9.07
C LEU A 55 -5.44 0.48 10.36
N GLN A 56 -5.88 1.22 11.39
CA GLN A 56 -6.22 0.63 12.68
C GLN A 56 -7.41 -0.32 12.58
N GLN A 57 -8.46 0.07 11.86
CA GLN A 57 -9.67 -0.74 11.69
C GLN A 57 -9.38 -2.00 10.87
N ASP A 58 -8.67 -1.86 9.75
CA ASP A 58 -8.33 -2.99 8.89
C ASP A 58 -7.37 -3.97 9.59
N LEU A 59 -6.36 -3.45 10.30
CA LEU A 59 -5.42 -4.30 11.05
C LEU A 59 -6.15 -5.03 12.20
N THR A 60 -7.06 -4.36 12.91
CA THR A 60 -7.85 -4.99 13.98
C THR A 60 -8.71 -6.11 13.43
N THR A 61 -9.40 -5.85 12.32
CA THR A 61 -10.24 -6.86 11.64
C THR A 61 -9.42 -8.05 11.17
N LEU A 62 -8.25 -7.79 10.58
CA LEU A 62 -7.33 -8.83 10.11
C LEU A 62 -6.78 -9.67 11.27
N LEU A 63 -6.40 -9.06 12.39
CA LEU A 63 -5.88 -9.78 13.56
C LEU A 63 -6.97 -10.61 14.24
N ALA A 64 -8.19 -10.09 14.34
CA ALA A 64 -9.33 -10.84 14.88
C ALA A 64 -9.68 -12.05 14.01
N TRP A 65 -9.68 -11.88 12.68
CA TRP A 65 -9.84 -12.99 11.74
C TRP A 65 -8.74 -14.04 11.91
N ALA A 66 -7.47 -13.61 11.99
CA ALA A 66 -6.34 -14.51 12.14
C ALA A 66 -6.44 -15.34 13.43
N GLN A 67 -6.83 -14.69 14.52
CA GLN A 67 -7.07 -15.36 15.80
C GLN A 67 -8.25 -16.35 15.73
N HIS A 68 -9.36 -15.96 15.09
CA HIS A 68 -10.55 -16.82 14.97
C HIS A 68 -10.27 -18.10 14.16
N HIS A 69 -9.40 -18.01 13.15
CA HIS A 69 -9.06 -19.12 12.27
C HIS A 69 -7.76 -19.85 12.64
N ASP A 70 -7.11 -19.48 13.75
CA ASP A 70 -5.80 -20.01 14.16
C ASP A 70 -4.72 -19.88 13.06
N VAL A 71 -4.72 -18.75 12.36
CA VAL A 71 -3.80 -18.45 11.26
C VAL A 71 -2.70 -17.51 11.73
N ALA A 72 -1.44 -17.93 11.57
CA ALA A 72 -0.30 -17.05 11.81
C ALA A 72 -0.06 -16.10 10.62
N LEU A 73 -0.19 -14.79 10.85
CA LEU A 73 0.24 -13.74 9.93
C LEU A 73 1.76 -13.57 9.99
N ARG A 74 2.51 -14.42 9.28
CA ARG A 74 3.97 -14.40 9.33
C ARG A 74 4.50 -13.10 8.74
N ARG A 75 5.61 -12.59 9.28
CA ARG A 75 6.27 -11.35 8.81
C ARG A 75 5.31 -10.17 8.69
N LEU A 76 4.32 -10.07 9.59
CA LEU A 76 3.36 -8.98 9.62
C LEU A 76 4.08 -7.64 9.81
N VAL A 77 3.81 -6.72 8.89
CA VAL A 77 4.22 -5.32 8.96
C VAL A 77 2.98 -4.47 8.68
N ALA A 78 2.73 -3.48 9.52
CA ALA A 78 1.67 -2.50 9.34
C ALA A 78 2.25 -1.11 9.57
N ARG A 79 2.15 -0.22 8.57
CA ARG A 79 2.70 1.13 8.66
C ARG A 79 1.85 2.13 7.88
N HIS A 80 1.74 3.34 8.42
CA HIS A 80 1.24 4.48 7.67
C HIS A 80 2.16 4.79 6.47
N ALA A 81 1.61 5.43 5.44
CA ALA A 81 2.45 5.98 4.39
C ALA A 81 3.41 7.01 4.99
N SER A 82 4.69 6.91 4.62
CA SER A 82 5.69 7.90 5.00
C SER A 82 5.99 8.82 3.82
N LEU A 83 6.47 10.03 4.11
CA LEU A 83 6.92 10.97 3.09
C LEU A 83 8.01 10.38 2.17
N ASP A 84 8.92 9.63 2.75
CA ASP A 84 9.99 8.93 2.04
C ASP A 84 9.43 7.86 1.06
N ASP A 85 8.31 7.20 1.40
CA ASP A 85 7.61 6.32 0.46
C ASP A 85 6.98 7.10 -0.72
N VAL A 86 6.43 8.30 -0.46
CA VAL A 86 5.87 9.17 -1.50
C VAL A 86 6.97 9.64 -2.45
N PHE A 87 8.09 10.12 -1.92
CA PHE A 87 9.23 10.53 -2.72
C PHE A 87 9.78 9.38 -3.58
N ARG A 88 9.89 8.17 -3.04
CA ARG A 88 10.27 6.99 -3.84
C ARG A 88 9.27 6.71 -4.97
N ALA A 89 7.98 6.75 -4.69
CA ALA A 89 6.95 6.50 -5.70
C ALA A 89 7.04 7.47 -6.88
N VAL A 90 7.22 8.77 -6.60
CA VAL A 90 7.37 9.81 -7.65
C VAL A 90 8.63 9.56 -8.49
N ARG A 91 9.76 9.18 -7.87
CA ARG A 91 11.01 8.87 -8.60
C ARG A 91 10.90 7.61 -9.46
N THR A 92 10.08 6.64 -9.05
CA THR A 92 9.80 5.45 -9.88
C THR A 92 8.89 5.79 -11.06
N GLN A 93 7.90 6.67 -10.88
CA GLN A 93 6.99 7.10 -11.96
C GLN A 93 7.71 7.91 -13.05
N GLY A 94 8.65 8.79 -12.69
CA GLY A 94 9.43 9.55 -13.68
C GLY A 94 10.32 8.68 -14.58
N ARG A 95 10.74 7.48 -14.14
CA ARG A 95 11.53 6.54 -14.95
C ARG A 95 10.72 5.71 -15.94
N SER A 96 9.40 5.66 -15.79
CA SER A 96 8.48 4.97 -16.71
C SER A 96 8.11 5.83 -17.92
N ASP A 97 8.02 7.16 -17.76
CA ASP A 97 7.70 8.08 -18.88
C ASP A 97 8.86 8.20 -19.88
N GLU A 98 10.12 8.16 -19.41
CA GLU A 98 11.31 8.33 -20.27
C GLU A 98 11.58 7.13 -21.22
N ARG A 99 10.97 5.96 -20.97
CA ARG A 99 11.05 4.80 -21.88
C ARG A 99 9.99 4.79 -22.96
N GLN A 100 8.97 5.65 -22.86
CA GLN A 100 7.87 5.70 -23.83
C GLN A 100 8.10 6.76 -24.93
N GLU A 101 9.09 7.65 -24.77
CA GLU A 101 9.38 8.73 -25.73
C GLU A 101 10.48 8.40 -26.76
N VAL A 102 11.30 7.36 -26.54
CA VAL A 102 12.36 6.94 -27.50
C VAL A 102 11.89 5.97 -28.59
N ALA A 103 10.58 5.83 -28.80
CA ALA A 103 9.98 5.01 -29.84
C ALA A 103 8.86 5.76 -30.58
N ALA A 104 9.21 6.89 -31.20
CA ALA A 104 8.37 7.59 -32.18
C ALA A 104 9.24 8.13 -33.33
#